data_AF-A0A366DEK5-F1
#
_entry.id   AF-A0A366DEK5-F1
#
_cell.length_a   1.000
_cell.length_b   1.000
_cell.length_c   1.000
_cell.angle_alpha   90.00
_cell.angle_beta   90.00
_cell.angle_gamma   90.00
#
_symmetry.space_group_name_H-M   'P 1'
#
loop_
_entity.id
_entity.type
_entity.pdbx_description
1 polymer ?
#
loop_
_entity_poly.entity_id
_entity_poly.type
_entity_poly.pdbx_seq_one_letter_code
_entity_poly.pdbx_strand_id
1 'polypeptide(L)'
;MARGGPTRGQMVRFRAFREYEDHKAEANNAMMALLAGAQLSAHLLKLTEGSDRLLPEVFPAVDHIHRFNLKSDQARQILHGADTHLGKMAVPYVLSLHEDFMRTCVGMLADNGLCAKALAKRNLSDLHTDFESVTSHVYDTDMMSYMTVLGHMRNAVIHNGGTMTRVLFDTLAHWSGAQEQGWGDLAKRNPKDSG
;
A
#
# COMPACT_ATOMS: atom_id res chain seq x y z
N MET A 1 -1.54 -26.83 6.26
CA MET A 1 -0.60 -26.76 7.40
C MET A 1 -1.16 -25.75 8.41
N ALA A 2 -1.18 -26.08 9.69
CA ALA A 2 -1.71 -25.19 10.72
C ALA A 2 -0.82 -23.94 10.81
N ARG A 3 -1.43 -22.74 10.64
CA ARG A 3 -0.77 -21.44 10.82
C ARG A 3 -0.42 -21.27 12.30
N GLY A 4 0.73 -21.82 12.70
CA GLY A 4 1.20 -21.88 14.09
C GLY A 4 1.77 -20.56 14.60
N GLY A 5 1.00 -19.48 14.52
CA GLY A 5 1.31 -18.22 15.19
C GLY A 5 0.64 -18.17 16.58
N PRO A 6 1.14 -17.36 17.51
CA PRO A 6 0.45 -17.10 18.77
C PRO A 6 -0.98 -16.61 18.49
N THR A 7 -1.96 -17.12 19.22
CA THR A 7 -3.34 -16.66 19.10
C THR A 7 -3.43 -15.18 19.47
N ARG A 8 -4.41 -14.44 18.94
CA ARG A 8 -4.54 -12.99 19.12
C ARG A 8 -4.55 -12.53 20.61
N GLY A 9 -4.92 -13.43 21.53
CA GLY A 9 -4.90 -13.21 22.98
C GLY A 9 -3.53 -13.43 23.65
N GLN A 10 -2.56 -14.05 22.97
CA GLN A 10 -1.19 -14.30 23.45
C GLN A 10 -0.17 -13.26 22.95
N MET A 11 -0.58 -12.37 22.05
CA MET A 11 0.28 -11.31 21.53
C MET A 11 0.43 -10.17 22.56
N VAL A 12 1.63 -10.02 23.11
CA VAL A 12 1.99 -8.82 23.89
C VAL A 12 2.07 -7.65 22.91
N ARG A 13 1.04 -6.80 22.90
CA ARG A 13 1.03 -5.56 22.12
C ARG A 13 1.91 -4.52 22.82
N PHE A 14 3.22 -4.58 22.60
CA PHE A 14 4.14 -3.55 23.09
C PHE A 14 3.81 -2.19 22.48
N ARG A 15 4.32 -1.10 23.07
CA ARG A 15 3.96 0.27 22.70
C ARG A 15 4.12 0.54 21.18
N ALA A 16 5.29 0.24 20.63
CA ALA A 16 5.56 0.48 19.21
C ALA A 16 4.64 -0.33 18.28
N PHE A 17 4.20 -1.53 18.66
CA PHE A 17 3.20 -2.27 17.89
C PHE A 17 1.84 -1.56 17.85
N ARG A 18 1.41 -0.94 18.96
CA ARG A 18 0.16 -0.18 18.99
C ARG A 18 0.23 1.07 18.14
N GLU A 19 1.34 1.81 18.23
CA GLU A 19 1.60 3.00 17.41
C GLU A 19 1.60 2.63 15.91
N TYR A 20 2.21 1.50 15.53
CA TYR A 20 2.15 0.99 14.16
C TYR A 20 0.72 0.66 13.71
N GLU A 21 -0.08 -0.04 14.55
CA GLU A 21 -1.47 -0.35 14.21
C GLU A 21 -2.32 0.91 14.04
N ASP A 22 -2.10 1.94 14.88
CA ASP A 22 -2.79 3.22 14.79
C ASP A 22 -2.42 3.96 13.49
N HIS A 23 -1.12 4.07 13.17
CA HIS A 23 -0.67 4.68 11.90
C HIS A 23 -1.19 3.94 10.67
N LYS A 24 -1.23 2.60 10.72
CA LYS A 24 -1.78 1.77 9.64
C LYS A 24 -3.28 2.03 9.47
N ALA A 25 -4.03 2.13 10.57
CA ALA A 25 -5.46 2.43 10.54
C ALA A 25 -5.73 3.84 10.00
N GLU A 26 -4.95 4.83 10.43
CA GLU A 26 -5.02 6.20 9.94
C GLU A 26 -4.77 6.28 8.43
N ALA A 27 -3.67 5.66 7.96
CA ALA A 27 -3.34 5.61 6.54
C ALA A 27 -4.46 4.96 5.71
N ASN A 28 -4.98 3.83 6.17
CA ASN A 28 -6.07 3.14 5.49
C ASN A 28 -7.35 3.99 5.43
N ASN A 29 -7.73 4.62 6.55
CA ASN A 29 -8.91 5.48 6.61
C ASN A 29 -8.76 6.70 5.70
N ALA A 30 -7.58 7.33 5.67
CA ALA A 30 -7.31 8.46 4.79
C ALA A 30 -7.42 8.07 3.31
N MET A 31 -6.83 6.94 2.91
CA MET A 31 -6.94 6.43 1.54
C MET A 31 -8.39 6.13 1.16
N MET A 32 -9.13 5.43 2.02
CA MET A 32 -10.55 5.12 1.75
C MET A 32 -11.42 6.37 1.71
N ALA A 33 -11.15 7.37 2.55
CA ALA A 33 -11.86 8.65 2.54
C ALA A 33 -11.61 9.42 1.22
N LEU A 34 -10.38 9.46 0.73
CA LEU A 34 -10.04 10.08 -0.56
C LEU A 34 -10.76 9.37 -1.73
N LEU A 35 -10.76 8.03 -1.73
CA LEU A 35 -11.45 7.25 -2.75
C LEU A 35 -12.97 7.50 -2.72
N ALA A 36 -13.58 7.38 -1.53
CA ALA A 36 -15.00 7.62 -1.36
C ALA A 36 -15.38 9.05 -1.75
N GLY A 37 -14.59 10.05 -1.34
CA GLY A 37 -14.78 11.45 -1.71
C GLY A 37 -14.69 11.70 -3.21
N ALA A 38 -13.75 11.05 -3.90
CA ALA A 38 -13.65 11.13 -5.36
C ALA A 38 -14.88 10.53 -6.05
N GLN A 39 -15.36 9.36 -5.60
CA GLN A 39 -16.54 8.72 -6.19
C GLN A 39 -17.83 9.50 -5.90
N LEU A 40 -18.00 10.03 -4.70
CA LEU A 40 -19.13 10.90 -4.35
C LEU A 40 -19.12 12.17 -5.19
N SER A 41 -17.95 12.80 -5.35
CA SER A 41 -17.80 14.00 -6.19
C SER A 41 -18.13 13.71 -7.65
N ALA A 42 -17.63 12.60 -8.21
CA ALA A 42 -17.95 12.19 -9.57
C ALA A 42 -19.46 11.97 -9.78
N HIS A 43 -20.14 11.46 -8.75
CA HIS A 43 -21.58 11.30 -8.78
C HIS A 43 -22.32 12.65 -8.72
N LEU A 44 -21.92 13.55 -7.82
CA LEU A 44 -22.53 14.88 -7.68
C LEU A 44 -22.40 15.73 -8.95
N LEU A 45 -21.28 15.63 -9.66
CA LEU A 45 -21.05 16.36 -10.90
C LEU A 45 -22.00 15.97 -12.05
N LYS A 46 -22.77 14.87 -11.92
CA LYS A 46 -23.85 14.56 -12.86
C LYS A 46 -24.94 15.64 -12.87
N LEU A 47 -25.14 16.35 -11.76
CA LEU A 47 -26.13 17.42 -11.64
C LEU A 47 -25.81 18.62 -12.55
N THR A 48 -24.57 18.73 -13.02
CA THR A 48 -24.07 19.80 -13.88
C THR A 48 -23.51 19.25 -15.19
N GLU A 49 -23.91 18.04 -15.58
CA GLU A 49 -23.59 17.41 -16.86
C GLU A 49 -24.17 18.25 -18.02
N GLY A 50 -23.39 18.40 -19.10
CA GLY A 50 -23.77 19.26 -20.23
C GLY A 50 -23.63 20.77 -20.00
N SER A 51 -23.24 21.22 -18.80
CA SER A 51 -22.92 22.63 -18.55
C SER A 51 -21.58 23.00 -19.20
N ASP A 52 -21.55 24.14 -19.90
CA ASP A 52 -20.33 24.71 -20.47
C ASP A 52 -19.46 25.48 -19.46
N ARG A 53 -19.96 25.68 -18.23
CA ARG A 53 -19.24 26.38 -17.18
C ARG A 53 -18.17 25.49 -16.54
N LEU A 54 -17.06 26.12 -16.16
CA LEU A 54 -15.96 25.45 -15.45
C LEU A 54 -16.33 25.23 -13.97
N LEU A 55 -15.79 24.18 -13.36
CA LEU A 55 -16.02 23.87 -11.95
C LEU A 55 -15.76 25.04 -10.99
N PRO A 56 -14.71 25.87 -11.16
CA PRO A 56 -14.51 27.02 -10.27
C PRO A 56 -15.62 28.07 -10.35
N GLU A 57 -16.34 28.15 -11.47
CA GLU A 57 -17.49 29.06 -11.60
C GLU A 57 -18.76 28.50 -10.95
N VAL A 58 -18.89 27.18 -10.94
CA VAL A 58 -20.04 26.46 -10.39
C VAL A 58 -19.89 26.27 -8.88
N PHE A 59 -18.67 25.97 -8.42
CA PHE A 59 -18.34 25.65 -7.02
C PHE A 59 -17.21 26.55 -6.48
N PRO A 60 -17.35 27.88 -6.50
CA PRO A 60 -16.27 28.80 -6.14
C PRO A 60 -15.84 28.71 -4.67
N ALA A 61 -16.69 28.16 -3.80
CA ALA A 61 -16.41 27.99 -2.37
C ALA A 61 -15.60 26.72 -2.05
N VAL A 62 -15.34 25.84 -3.02
CA VAL A 62 -14.55 24.62 -2.79
C VAL A 62 -13.06 24.98 -2.80
N ASP A 63 -12.39 24.70 -1.68
CA ASP A 63 -10.96 24.95 -1.56
C ASP A 63 -10.18 24.26 -2.67
N HIS A 64 -9.22 24.99 -3.24
CA HIS A 64 -8.38 24.54 -4.36
C HIS A 64 -9.10 24.17 -5.67
N ILE A 65 -10.40 24.44 -5.82
CA ILE A 65 -11.16 24.11 -7.04
C ILE A 65 -10.53 24.69 -8.32
N HIS A 66 -9.85 25.85 -8.21
CA HIS A 66 -9.10 26.47 -9.31
C HIS A 66 -7.96 25.61 -9.88
N ARG A 67 -7.43 24.66 -9.10
CA ARG A 67 -6.45 23.67 -9.59
C ARG A 67 -7.11 22.57 -10.42
N PHE A 68 -8.43 22.41 -10.28
CA PHE A 68 -9.25 21.45 -11.00
C PHE A 68 -10.18 22.18 -12.00
N ASN A 69 -9.57 23.07 -12.78
CA ASN A 69 -10.25 23.99 -13.70
C ASN A 69 -10.76 23.28 -14.98
N LEU A 70 -11.77 22.44 -14.81
CA LEU A 70 -12.34 21.58 -15.85
C LEU A 70 -13.85 21.75 -15.94
N LYS A 71 -14.46 21.27 -17.03
CA LYS A 71 -15.92 21.05 -17.09
C LYS A 71 -16.31 19.77 -16.33
N SER A 72 -17.59 19.66 -15.95
CA SER A 72 -18.14 18.53 -15.19
C SER A 72 -17.75 17.17 -15.80
N ASP A 73 -17.89 17.00 -17.11
CA ASP A 73 -17.69 15.70 -17.76
C ASP A 73 -16.23 15.25 -17.74
N GLN A 74 -15.30 16.18 -17.96
CA GLN A 74 -13.86 15.93 -17.89
C GLN A 74 -13.41 15.64 -16.46
N ALA A 75 -13.91 16.42 -15.49
CA ALA A 75 -13.65 16.22 -14.08
C ALA A 75 -14.13 14.84 -13.60
N ARG A 76 -15.33 14.41 -14.03
CA ARG A 76 -15.87 13.08 -13.72
C ARG A 76 -14.98 11.95 -14.21
N GLN A 77 -14.45 12.04 -15.43
CA GLN A 77 -13.54 11.02 -15.95
C GLN A 77 -12.29 10.86 -15.08
N ILE A 78 -11.69 11.97 -14.65
CA ILE A 78 -10.53 11.95 -13.75
C ILE A 78 -10.89 11.36 -12.39
N LEU A 79 -12.02 11.78 -11.80
CA LEU A 79 -12.46 11.30 -10.50
C LEU A 79 -12.81 9.80 -10.51
N HIS A 80 -13.39 9.29 -11.60
CA HIS A 80 -13.61 7.85 -11.76
C HIS A 80 -12.29 7.08 -11.87
N GLY A 81 -11.27 7.65 -12.52
CA GLY A 81 -9.92 7.08 -12.63
C GLY A 81 -9.07 7.21 -11.35
N ALA A 82 -9.57 7.85 -10.30
CA ALA A 82 -8.79 8.14 -9.09
C ALA A 82 -8.31 6.90 -8.34
N ASP A 83 -9.03 5.77 -8.41
CA ASP A 83 -8.66 4.51 -7.76
C ASP A 83 -7.25 4.05 -8.14
N THR A 84 -6.96 4.02 -9.44
CA THR A 84 -5.64 3.63 -9.95
C THR A 84 -4.52 4.55 -9.47
N HIS A 85 -4.76 5.86 -9.46
CA HIS A 85 -3.78 6.84 -8.98
C HIS A 85 -3.56 6.71 -7.47
N LEU A 86 -4.63 6.53 -6.71
CA LEU A 86 -4.56 6.32 -5.28
C LEU A 86 -3.81 5.03 -4.95
N GLY A 87 -4.05 3.93 -5.67
CA GLY A 87 -3.32 2.67 -5.52
C GLY A 87 -1.81 2.84 -5.73
N LYS A 88 -1.40 3.59 -6.76
CA LYS A 88 0.01 3.92 -7.02
C LYS A 88 0.64 4.70 -5.86
N MET A 89 -0.11 5.59 -5.20
CA MET A 89 0.37 6.36 -4.05
C MET A 89 0.31 5.56 -2.73
N ALA A 90 -0.66 4.66 -2.60
CA ALA A 90 -0.93 3.86 -1.43
C ALA A 90 0.16 2.82 -1.16
N VAL A 91 0.60 2.10 -2.19
CA VAL A 91 1.59 1.02 -2.05
C VAL A 91 2.90 1.53 -1.43
N PRO A 92 3.54 2.62 -1.92
CA PRO A 92 4.70 3.21 -1.26
C PRO A 92 4.42 3.63 0.20
N TYR A 93 3.27 4.24 0.47
CA TYR A 93 2.95 4.73 1.82
C TYR A 93 2.85 3.58 2.83
N VAL A 94 2.06 2.54 2.52
CA VAL A 94 1.88 1.38 3.41
C VAL A 94 3.18 0.60 3.60
N LEU A 95 3.98 0.43 2.54
CA LEU A 95 5.29 -0.22 2.64
C LEU A 95 6.25 0.56 3.52
N SER A 96 6.25 1.89 3.45
CA SER A 96 7.07 2.73 4.33
C SER A 96 6.68 2.57 5.81
N LEU A 97 5.39 2.48 6.12
CA LEU A 97 4.93 2.22 7.49
C LEU A 97 5.40 0.85 8.01
N HIS A 98 5.30 -0.18 7.16
CA HIS A 98 5.80 -1.52 7.50
C HIS A 98 7.31 -1.54 7.70
N GLU A 99 8.05 -0.85 6.83
CA GLU A 99 9.50 -0.75 6.94
C GLU A 99 9.93 -0.04 8.22
N ASP A 100 9.29 1.07 8.58
CA ASP A 100 9.56 1.78 9.83
C ASP A 100 9.29 0.89 11.07
N PHE A 101 8.20 0.14 11.06
CA PHE A 101 7.89 -0.82 12.12
C PHE A 101 8.93 -1.95 12.22
N MET A 102 9.37 -2.50 11.09
CA MET A 102 10.43 -3.51 11.06
C MET A 102 11.75 -2.95 11.62
N ARG A 103 12.13 -1.73 11.26
CA ARG A 103 13.31 -1.04 11.81
C ARG A 103 13.19 -0.86 13.32
N THR A 104 12.00 -0.50 13.80
CA THR A 104 11.72 -0.37 15.23
C THR A 104 11.88 -1.71 15.94
N CYS A 105 11.34 -2.80 15.39
CA CYS A 105 11.49 -4.14 15.95
C CYS A 105 12.97 -4.57 16.02
N VAL A 106 13.73 -4.38 14.95
CA VAL A 106 15.18 -4.69 14.93
C VAL A 106 15.96 -3.79 15.90
N GLY A 107 15.58 -2.50 16.01
CA GLY A 107 16.14 -1.58 16.99
C GLY A 107 15.94 -2.06 18.43
N MET A 108 14.74 -2.54 18.76
CA MET A 108 14.45 -3.13 20.07
C MET A 108 15.28 -4.38 20.34
N LEU A 109 15.48 -5.25 19.35
CA LEU A 109 16.38 -6.41 19.48
C LEU A 109 17.82 -5.95 19.76
N ALA A 110 18.29 -4.92 19.04
CA ALA A 110 19.64 -4.39 19.21
C ALA A 110 19.86 -3.75 20.58
N ASP A 111 18.86 -3.02 21.09
CA ASP A 111 18.91 -2.40 22.43
C ASP A 111 18.93 -3.43 23.56
N ASN A 112 18.46 -4.65 23.31
CA ASN A 112 18.56 -5.79 24.22
C ASN A 112 19.81 -6.66 23.96
N GLY A 113 20.74 -6.19 23.13
CA GLY A 113 22.00 -6.89 22.85
C GLY A 113 21.87 -8.15 21.98
N LEU A 114 20.71 -8.36 21.34
CA LEU A 114 20.45 -9.55 20.52
C LEU A 114 21.00 -9.43 19.10
N CYS A 115 21.27 -8.21 18.63
CA CYS A 115 21.88 -7.97 17.32
C CYS A 115 22.62 -6.62 17.25
N ALA A 116 23.34 -6.38 16.16
CA ALA A 116 24.02 -5.11 15.94
C ALA A 116 23.03 -3.99 15.57
N LYS A 117 23.21 -2.78 16.11
CA LYS A 117 22.39 -1.60 15.78
C LYS A 117 22.41 -1.22 14.29
N ALA A 118 23.45 -1.63 13.55
CA ALA A 118 23.55 -1.38 12.12
C ALA A 118 22.47 -2.11 11.30
N LEU A 119 21.92 -3.24 11.79
CA LEU A 119 20.90 -4.00 11.06
C LEU A 119 19.61 -3.18 10.86
N ALA A 120 19.22 -2.38 11.87
CA ALA A 120 18.03 -1.52 11.78
C ALA A 120 18.13 -0.43 10.69
N LYS A 121 19.31 -0.21 10.08
CA LYS A 121 19.52 0.74 8.99
C LYS A 121 19.46 0.13 7.59
N ARG A 122 19.29 -1.19 7.47
CA ARG A 122 19.23 -1.88 6.16
C ARG A 122 17.87 -1.73 5.49
N ASN A 123 17.77 -2.09 4.21
CA ASN A 123 16.54 -1.98 3.43
C ASN A 123 15.49 -3.02 3.88
N LEU A 124 14.21 -2.80 3.57
CA LEU A 124 13.12 -3.70 3.96
C LEU A 124 13.37 -5.18 3.66
N SER A 125 13.86 -5.52 2.46
CA SER A 125 14.16 -6.91 2.07
C SER A 125 15.18 -7.57 3.00
N ASP A 126 16.21 -6.81 3.37
CA ASP A 126 17.26 -7.26 4.27
C ASP A 126 16.73 -7.39 5.70
N LEU A 127 15.86 -6.47 6.12
CA LEU A 127 15.26 -6.48 7.46
C LEU A 127 14.45 -7.74 7.73
N HIS A 128 13.73 -8.29 6.75
CA HIS A 128 13.05 -9.58 6.92
C HIS A 128 14.05 -10.70 7.18
N THR A 129 15.11 -10.78 6.37
CA THR A 129 16.14 -11.83 6.51
C THR A 129 16.89 -11.71 7.82
N ASP A 130 17.26 -10.49 8.21
CA ASP A 130 17.93 -10.19 9.46
C ASP A 130 17.04 -10.53 10.66
N PHE A 131 15.74 -10.25 10.57
CA PHE A 131 14.78 -10.58 11.63
C PHE A 131 14.64 -12.10 11.83
N GLU A 132 14.55 -12.88 10.76
CA GLU A 132 14.52 -14.35 10.85
C GLU A 132 15.80 -14.90 11.48
N SER A 133 16.95 -14.39 11.04
CA SER A 133 18.26 -14.80 11.56
C SER A 133 18.40 -14.55 13.06
N VAL A 134 17.95 -13.37 13.53
CA VAL A 134 18.07 -12.98 14.95
C VAL A 134 17.03 -13.70 15.82
N THR A 135 15.82 -13.93 15.33
CA THR A 135 14.72 -14.50 16.12
C THR A 135 14.54 -16.01 15.97
N SER A 136 15.21 -16.63 15.00
CA SER A 136 15.00 -18.02 14.59
C SER A 136 13.55 -18.33 14.20
N HIS A 137 12.74 -17.32 13.91
CA HIS A 137 11.40 -17.48 13.34
C HIS A 137 11.47 -17.33 11.83
N VAL A 138 10.72 -18.17 11.12
CA VAL A 138 10.65 -18.16 9.67
C VAL A 138 9.31 -17.57 9.25
N TYR A 139 9.33 -16.63 8.31
CA TYR A 139 8.14 -16.08 7.70
C TYR A 139 7.47 -17.10 6.78
N ASP A 140 6.17 -16.92 6.58
CA ASP A 140 5.44 -17.66 5.57
C ASP A 140 5.97 -17.30 4.17
N THR A 141 6.37 -18.32 3.39
CA THR A 141 6.99 -18.16 2.07
C THR A 141 6.09 -17.43 1.09
N ASP A 142 4.78 -17.64 1.14
CA ASP A 142 3.84 -16.97 0.25
C ASP A 142 3.70 -15.50 0.62
N MET A 143 3.64 -15.18 1.91
CA MET A 143 3.65 -13.78 2.38
C MET A 143 4.93 -13.05 1.96
N MET A 144 6.09 -13.70 2.06
CA MET A 144 7.36 -13.10 1.60
C MET A 144 7.38 -12.89 0.08
N SER A 145 6.78 -13.80 -0.69
CA SER A 145 6.60 -13.65 -2.14
C SER A 145 5.70 -12.45 -2.47
N TYR A 146 4.62 -12.26 -1.72
CA TYR A 146 3.72 -11.11 -1.87
C TYR A 146 4.41 -9.79 -1.52
N MET A 147 5.17 -9.76 -0.42
CA MET A 147 5.94 -8.58 -0.01
C MET A 147 6.99 -8.19 -1.05
N THR A 148 7.65 -9.18 -1.67
CA THR A 148 8.61 -8.96 -2.75
C THR A 148 7.95 -8.31 -3.96
N VAL A 149 6.78 -8.82 -4.38
CA VAL A 149 6.00 -8.23 -5.49
C VAL A 149 5.54 -6.80 -5.15
N LEU A 150 5.05 -6.54 -3.94
CA LEU A 150 4.70 -5.18 -3.51
C LEU A 150 5.92 -4.23 -3.57
N GLY A 151 7.09 -4.70 -3.16
CA GLY A 151 8.35 -3.95 -3.30
C GLY A 151 8.69 -3.63 -4.76
N HIS A 152 8.52 -4.59 -5.67
CA HIS A 152 8.71 -4.37 -7.11
C HIS A 152 7.68 -3.41 -7.70
N MET A 153 6.41 -3.50 -7.30
CA MET A 153 5.36 -2.55 -7.69
C MET A 153 5.68 -1.13 -7.24
N ARG A 154 6.11 -0.95 -5.98
CA ARG A 154 6.58 0.35 -5.47
C ARG A 154 7.73 0.89 -6.32
N ASN A 155 8.74 0.06 -6.59
CA ASN A 155 9.90 0.50 -7.38
C ASN A 155 9.49 0.86 -8.82
N ALA A 156 8.53 0.14 -9.41
CA ALA A 156 7.96 0.47 -10.71
C ALA A 156 7.26 1.83 -10.69
N VAL A 157 6.47 2.13 -9.65
CA VAL A 157 5.83 3.44 -9.48
C VAL A 157 6.85 4.56 -9.32
N ILE A 158 7.84 4.40 -8.44
CA ILE A 158 8.81 5.46 -8.11
C ILE A 158 9.78 5.72 -9.28
N HIS A 159 10.27 4.66 -9.94
CA HIS A 159 11.37 4.79 -10.90
C HIS A 159 10.98 4.60 -12.36
N ASN A 160 9.82 4.00 -12.66
CA ASN A 160 9.41 3.65 -14.03
C ASN A 160 8.00 4.17 -14.38
N GLY A 161 7.53 5.21 -13.69
CA GLY A 161 6.21 5.83 -13.96
C GLY A 161 5.01 4.90 -13.70
N GLY A 162 5.23 3.80 -12.97
CA GLY A 162 4.22 2.76 -12.73
C GLY A 162 4.03 1.79 -13.88
N THR A 163 4.99 1.69 -14.80
CA THR A 163 4.98 0.68 -15.87
C THR A 163 5.47 -0.69 -15.38
N MET A 164 4.95 -1.77 -15.95
CA MET A 164 5.39 -3.13 -15.64
C MET A 164 6.88 -3.29 -15.95
N THR A 165 7.67 -3.63 -14.94
CA THR A 165 9.11 -3.89 -15.11
C THR A 165 9.33 -5.36 -15.42
N ARG A 166 10.43 -5.67 -16.13
CA ARG A 166 10.80 -7.06 -16.41
C ARG A 166 10.98 -7.89 -15.14
N VAL A 167 11.57 -7.30 -14.09
CA VAL A 167 11.74 -7.96 -12.79
C VAL A 167 10.39 -8.31 -12.16
N LEU A 168 9.42 -7.40 -12.18
CA LEU A 168 8.07 -7.67 -11.67
C LEU A 168 7.37 -8.76 -12.49
N PHE A 169 7.45 -8.68 -13.82
CA PHE A 169 6.88 -9.68 -14.73
C PHE A 169 7.48 -11.07 -14.48
N ASP A 170 8.81 -11.17 -14.46
CA ASP A 170 9.51 -12.45 -14.25
C ASP A 170 9.16 -13.02 -12.86
N THR A 171 9.08 -12.19 -11.82
CA THR A 171 8.70 -12.63 -10.47
C THR A 171 7.29 -13.23 -10.45
N LEU A 172 6.32 -12.54 -11.08
CA LEU A 172 4.95 -13.04 -11.18
C LEU A 172 4.87 -14.31 -12.03
N ALA A 173 5.65 -14.42 -13.10
CA ALA A 173 5.68 -15.62 -13.95
C ALA A 173 6.08 -16.89 -13.19
N HIS A 174 6.86 -16.76 -12.11
CA HIS A 174 7.28 -17.87 -11.25
C HIS A 174 6.32 -18.18 -10.10
N TRP A 175 5.23 -17.43 -9.92
CA TRP A 175 4.23 -17.76 -8.91
C TRP A 175 3.55 -19.11 -9.21
N SER A 176 3.38 -19.90 -8.15
CA SER A 176 2.56 -21.11 -8.20
C SER A 176 1.07 -20.77 -8.24
N GLY A 177 0.23 -21.73 -8.69
CA GLY A 177 -1.23 -21.55 -8.66
C GLY A 177 -1.78 -21.29 -7.24
N ALA A 178 -1.16 -21.86 -6.21
CA ALA A 178 -1.52 -21.60 -4.82
C ALA A 178 -1.22 -20.15 -4.40
N GLN A 179 -0.10 -19.60 -4.86
CA GLN A 179 0.28 -18.21 -4.59
C GLN A 179 -0.65 -17.23 -5.30
N GLU A 180 -1.01 -17.50 -6.56
CA GLU A 180 -1.99 -16.69 -7.29
C GLU A 180 -3.35 -16.70 -6.61
N GLN A 181 -3.83 -17.88 -6.21
CA GLN A 181 -5.10 -18.02 -5.50
C GLN A 181 -5.06 -17.29 -4.15
N GLY A 182 -4.00 -17.48 -3.36
CA GLY A 182 -3.85 -16.82 -2.06
C GLY A 182 -3.79 -15.30 -2.19
N TRP A 183 -3.14 -14.77 -3.24
CA TRP A 183 -3.14 -13.34 -3.53
C TRP A 183 -4.55 -12.89 -3.92
N GLY A 184 -5.23 -13.62 -4.80
CA GLY A 184 -6.61 -13.35 -5.21
C GLY A 184 -7.57 -13.29 -4.02
N ASP A 185 -7.40 -14.18 -3.05
CA ASP A 185 -8.18 -14.19 -1.81
C ASP A 185 -7.96 -12.93 -0.95
N LEU A 186 -6.73 -12.39 -0.94
CA LEU A 186 -6.37 -11.21 -0.15
C LEU A 186 -6.72 -9.90 -0.87
N ALA A 187 -6.22 -9.74 -2.09
CA ALA A 187 -6.26 -8.50 -2.87
C ALA A 187 -7.51 -8.39 -3.76
N LYS A 188 -8.28 -9.48 -3.90
CA LYS A 188 -9.49 -9.56 -4.75
C LYS A 188 -9.26 -9.29 -6.24
N ARG A 189 -7.99 -9.23 -6.68
CA ARG A 189 -7.54 -9.07 -8.06
C ARG A 189 -6.21 -9.79 -8.25
N ASN A 190 -6.01 -10.40 -9.42
CA ASN A 190 -4.73 -11.00 -9.78
C ASN A 190 -3.83 -9.93 -10.42
N PRO A 191 -2.56 -9.78 -9.98
CA PRO A 191 -1.65 -8.77 -10.52
C PRO A 191 -1.24 -9.07 -11.97
N LYS A 192 -1.44 -10.31 -12.44
CA LYS A 192 -1.23 -10.69 -13.84
C LYS A 192 -2.33 -10.17 -14.78
N ASP A 193 -3.52 -9.89 -14.27
CA ASP A 193 -4.67 -9.48 -15.07
C ASP A 193 -4.64 -7.98 -15.44
N SER A 194 -3.64 -7.24 -14.95
CA SER A 194 -3.52 -5.78 -15.14
C SER A 194 -2.52 -5.38 -16.24
N GLY A 195 -2.22 -6.31 -17.16
CA GLY A 195 -1.39 -6.08 -18.35
C GLY A 195 -2.19 -5.60 -19.55
#